data_AF-A0A241VSL1-F1
#
_entry.id   AF-A0A241VSL1-F1
#
_cell.length_a   1.000
_cell.length_b   1.000
_cell.length_c   1.000
_cell.angle_alpha   90.00
_cell.angle_beta   90.00
_cell.angle_gamma   90.00
#
_symmetry.space_group_name_H-M   'P 1'
#
loop_
_entity.id
_entity.type
_entity.pdbx_description
1 polymer ?
#
loop_
_entity_poly.entity_id
_entity_poly.type
_entity_poly.pdbx_seq_one_letter_code
_entity_poly.pdbx_strand_id
1 'polypeptide(L)'
;MKLIIALIASTVIALLVYHFNSGTKTPADMPASTVISESGPTAYLTASYKMNIQGRDFNLKMVYDFPNSQVCQAQLHSTNTTSMISTFKQRCENDSTCQAAQISSCSSFADQKYKDMLNKNYHDNRYIYLSDAKVPNQHGVIVFWGLNDQESIMMCDYVKKNNRSINPINIECL
;
A
#
# COMPACT_ATOMS: atom_id res chain seq x y z
N MET A 1 -20.60 34.63 -42.16
CA MET A 1 -20.01 33.28 -42.40
C MET A 1 -18.86 32.93 -41.45
N LYS A 2 -17.95 33.85 -41.08
CA LYS A 2 -16.85 33.57 -40.14
C LYS A 2 -17.27 33.28 -38.69
N LEU A 3 -18.36 33.90 -38.21
CA LEU A 3 -18.89 33.72 -36.84
C LEU A 3 -19.52 32.34 -36.60
N ILE A 4 -20.17 31.76 -37.62
CA ILE A 4 -20.83 30.45 -37.52
C ILE A 4 -19.77 29.33 -37.47
N ILE A 5 -18.67 29.48 -38.22
CA ILE A 5 -17.56 28.51 -38.23
C ILE A 5 -16.84 28.49 -36.87
N ALA A 6 -16.68 29.64 -36.21
CA ALA A 6 -16.06 29.70 -34.87
C ALA A 6 -16.92 29.03 -33.79
N LEU A 7 -18.25 29.15 -33.87
CA LEU A 7 -19.19 28.48 -32.96
C LEU A 7 -19.19 26.96 -33.12
N ILE A 8 -19.13 26.47 -34.37
CA ILE A 8 -19.04 25.03 -34.66
C ILE A 8 -17.68 24.45 -34.24
N ALA A 9 -16.58 25.19 -34.46
CA ALA A 9 -15.26 24.76 -34.01
C ALA A 9 -15.17 24.69 -32.48
N SER A 10 -15.78 25.64 -31.76
CA SER A 10 -15.80 25.67 -30.29
C SER A 10 -16.61 24.51 -29.68
N THR A 11 -17.77 24.17 -30.26
CA THR A 11 -18.58 23.04 -29.78
C THR A 11 -17.91 21.69 -30.07
N VAL A 12 -17.21 21.55 -31.20
CA VAL A 12 -16.43 20.34 -31.52
C VAL A 12 -15.26 20.18 -30.54
N ILE A 13 -14.55 21.25 -30.19
CA ILE A 13 -13.46 21.21 -29.21
C ILE A 13 -14.01 20.87 -27.81
N ALA A 14 -15.13 21.46 -27.40
CA ALA A 14 -15.76 21.15 -26.12
C ALA A 14 -16.24 19.68 -26.03
N LEU A 15 -16.81 19.14 -27.12
CA LEU A 15 -17.20 17.74 -27.23
C LEU A 15 -15.99 16.80 -27.19
N LEU A 16 -14.87 17.16 -27.84
CA LEU A 16 -13.64 16.38 -27.79
C LEU A 16 -13.02 16.39 -26.40
N VAL A 17 -12.94 17.55 -25.74
CA VAL A 17 -12.45 17.65 -24.35
C VAL A 17 -13.36 16.86 -23.41
N TYR A 18 -14.67 16.90 -23.60
CA TYR A 18 -15.60 16.05 -22.85
C TYR A 18 -15.37 14.56 -23.17
N HIS A 19 -15.17 14.16 -24.43
CA HIS A 19 -14.91 12.76 -24.77
C HIS A 19 -13.57 12.23 -24.23
N PHE A 20 -12.54 13.08 -24.18
CA PHE A 20 -11.23 12.74 -23.64
C PHE A 20 -11.19 12.80 -22.10
N ASN A 21 -11.91 13.72 -21.45
CA ASN A 21 -12.02 13.77 -19.97
C ASN A 21 -13.03 12.77 -19.39
N SER A 22 -14.10 12.45 -20.12
CA SER A 22 -15.07 11.40 -19.73
C SER A 22 -14.56 10.00 -20.05
N GLY A 23 -13.43 9.91 -20.75
CA GLY A 23 -12.65 8.71 -20.98
C GLY A 23 -11.73 8.36 -19.82
N THR A 24 -12.03 8.78 -18.59
CA THR A 24 -11.61 7.97 -17.44
C THR A 24 -12.44 6.70 -17.51
N LYS A 25 -11.97 5.73 -18.29
CA LYS A 25 -12.12 4.35 -17.85
C LYS A 25 -11.55 4.37 -16.43
N THR A 26 -12.44 4.45 -15.45
CA THR A 26 -12.19 3.87 -14.13
C THR A 26 -11.41 2.62 -14.44
N PRO A 27 -10.18 2.44 -13.92
CA PRO A 27 -9.54 1.14 -14.01
C PRO A 27 -10.63 0.19 -13.59
N ALA A 28 -11.05 -0.70 -14.50
CA ALA A 28 -12.05 -1.68 -14.16
C ALA A 28 -11.61 -2.24 -12.83
N ASP A 29 -12.52 -2.36 -11.86
CA ASP A 29 -12.31 -3.06 -10.60
C ASP A 29 -11.93 -4.51 -10.95
N MET A 30 -10.72 -4.69 -11.46
CA MET A 30 -10.08 -5.94 -11.69
C MET A 30 -9.75 -6.38 -10.27
N PRO A 31 -10.32 -7.51 -9.82
CA PRO A 31 -9.86 -8.11 -8.58
C PRO A 31 -8.34 -8.14 -8.65
N ALA A 32 -7.63 -7.72 -7.60
CA ALA A 32 -6.17 -7.77 -7.62
C ALA A 32 -5.63 -9.17 -7.98
N SER A 33 -6.46 -10.20 -7.75
CA SER A 33 -6.30 -11.59 -8.16
C SER A 33 -6.26 -11.87 -9.68
N THR A 34 -6.65 -10.93 -10.56
CA THR A 34 -6.70 -11.13 -12.02
C THR A 34 -5.58 -10.42 -12.79
N VAL A 35 -4.77 -9.58 -12.15
CA VAL A 35 -3.63 -8.91 -12.79
C VAL A 35 -2.42 -9.84 -12.73
N ILE A 36 -2.42 -10.86 -13.58
CA ILE A 36 -1.21 -11.64 -13.87
C ILE A 36 -0.42 -10.87 -14.92
N SER A 37 0.36 -9.89 -14.47
CA SER A 37 1.45 -9.37 -15.29
C SER A 37 2.73 -9.52 -14.49
N GLU A 38 3.50 -10.56 -14.76
CA GLU A 38 4.91 -10.61 -14.30
C GLU A 38 5.80 -9.64 -15.09
N SER A 39 5.24 -8.91 -16.07
CA SER A 39 6.00 -7.95 -16.87
C SER A 39 6.05 -6.59 -16.19
N GLY A 40 7.27 -6.11 -15.95
CA GLY A 40 7.55 -4.76 -15.45
C GLY A 40 8.48 -4.73 -14.24
N PRO A 41 9.04 -3.57 -13.90
CA PRO A 41 9.84 -3.40 -12.69
C PRO A 41 8.94 -3.53 -11.44
N THR A 42 9.47 -4.17 -10.40
CA THR A 42 8.86 -4.20 -9.07
C THR A 42 8.46 -2.80 -8.62
N ALA A 43 7.24 -2.67 -8.14
CA ALA A 43 6.75 -1.43 -7.55
C ALA A 43 6.74 -1.54 -6.03
N TYR A 44 6.93 -0.42 -5.38
CA TYR A 44 6.98 -0.28 -3.94
C TYR A 44 5.93 0.72 -3.48
N LEU A 45 5.37 0.46 -2.31
CA LEU A 45 4.48 1.38 -1.63
C LEU A 45 4.91 1.51 -0.18
N THR A 46 5.03 2.74 0.28
CA THR A 46 5.34 3.01 1.68
C THR A 46 4.10 3.46 2.41
N ALA A 47 4.00 3.08 3.67
CA ALA A 47 2.97 3.59 4.55
C ALA A 47 3.57 3.88 5.91
N SER A 48 2.91 4.72 6.71
CA SER A 48 3.34 4.99 8.07
C SER A 48 2.14 5.11 9.00
N TYR A 49 2.36 4.67 10.24
CA TYR A 49 1.44 4.91 11.35
C TYR A 49 2.13 5.68 12.44
N LYS A 50 1.41 6.66 12.97
CA LYS A 50 1.71 7.20 14.28
C LYS A 50 0.78 6.53 15.29
N MET A 51 1.36 5.90 16.30
CA MET A 51 0.64 5.24 17.37
C MET A 51 1.01 5.83 18.72
N ASN A 52 0.08 5.82 19.67
CA ASN A 52 0.37 6.11 21.07
C ASN A 52 0.05 4.88 21.93
N ILE A 53 1.09 4.25 22.46
CA ILE A 53 0.96 3.14 23.39
C ILE A 53 1.48 3.61 24.75
N GLN A 54 0.63 3.55 25.77
CA GLN A 54 0.98 3.90 27.14
C GLN A 54 1.62 5.30 27.28
N GLY A 55 1.15 6.28 26.51
CA GLY A 55 1.64 7.66 26.57
C GLY A 55 2.91 7.91 25.75
N ARG A 56 3.44 6.92 25.03
CA ARG A 56 4.58 7.08 24.12
C ARG A 56 4.16 7.02 22.67
N ASP A 57 4.65 7.98 21.89
CA ASP A 57 4.44 8.05 20.45
C ASP A 57 5.45 7.17 19.71
N PHE A 58 4.95 6.32 18.82
CA PHE A 58 5.74 5.44 17.96
C PHE A 58 5.38 5.67 16.50
N ASN A 59 6.39 5.70 15.64
CA ASN A 59 6.18 5.75 14.20
C ASN A 59 6.55 4.40 13.58
N LEU A 60 5.55 3.68 13.10
CA LEU A 60 5.74 2.48 12.31
C LEU A 60 5.87 2.87 10.85
N LYS A 61 6.90 2.37 10.17
CA LYS A 61 7.03 2.52 8.72
C LYS A 61 6.85 1.17 8.06
N MET A 62 5.95 1.11 7.10
CA MET A 62 5.75 -0.06 6.25
C MET A 62 6.28 0.17 4.85
N VAL A 63 6.83 -0.88 4.27
CA VAL A 63 7.21 -0.92 2.86
C VAL A 63 6.69 -2.23 2.28
N TYR A 64 5.96 -2.13 1.19
CA TYR A 64 5.39 -3.27 0.46
C TYR A 64 6.02 -3.34 -0.93
N ASP A 65 6.24 -4.55 -1.43
CA ASP A 65 6.57 -4.80 -2.82
C ASP A 65 5.39 -5.43 -3.57
N PHE A 66 5.32 -5.09 -4.85
CA PHE A 66 4.35 -5.61 -5.79
C PHE A 66 5.06 -6.00 -7.07
N PRO A 67 4.57 -7.02 -7.80
CA PRO A 67 5.18 -7.47 -9.05
C PRO A 67 5.40 -6.33 -10.06
N ASN A 68 4.46 -5.39 -10.14
CA ASN A 68 4.58 -4.21 -11.00
C ASN A 68 3.70 -3.04 -10.50
N SER A 69 3.81 -1.88 -11.17
CA SER A 69 3.06 -0.67 -10.82
C SER A 69 1.55 -0.79 -11.01
N GLN A 70 1.07 -1.58 -11.98
CA GLN A 70 -0.37 -1.79 -12.21
C GLN A 70 -1.00 -2.54 -11.04
N VAL A 71 -0.36 -3.62 -10.56
CA VAL A 71 -0.80 -4.38 -9.39
C VAL A 71 -0.79 -3.49 -8.15
N CYS A 72 0.27 -2.70 -7.95
CA CYS A 72 0.35 -1.77 -6.82
C CYS A 72 -0.81 -0.75 -6.84
N GLN A 73 -1.08 -0.13 -8.00
CA GLN A 73 -2.16 0.86 -8.13
C GLN A 73 -3.54 0.22 -7.93
N ALA A 74 -3.76 -0.97 -8.48
CA ALA A 74 -5.00 -1.72 -8.27
C ALA A 74 -5.23 -2.02 -6.78
N GLN A 75 -4.19 -2.40 -6.05
CA GLN A 75 -4.28 -2.65 -4.60
C GLN A 75 -4.49 -1.37 -3.78
N LEU A 76 -3.85 -0.25 -4.17
CA LEU A 76 -4.01 1.05 -3.50
C LEU A 76 -5.44 1.60 -3.61
N HIS A 77 -6.06 1.40 -4.79
CA HIS A 77 -7.42 1.86 -5.10
C HIS A 77 -8.49 0.79 -4.85
N SER A 78 -8.10 -0.41 -4.44
CA SER A 78 -9.04 -1.51 -4.23
C SER A 78 -10.03 -1.17 -3.12
N THR A 79 -11.32 -1.42 -3.41
CA THR A 79 -12.39 -1.45 -2.40
C THR A 79 -12.45 -2.80 -1.68
N ASN A 80 -11.70 -3.80 -2.14
CA ASN A 80 -11.63 -5.10 -1.51
C ASN A 80 -10.97 -4.95 -0.13
N THR A 81 -11.74 -5.18 0.92
CA THR A 81 -11.31 -5.10 2.32
C THR A 81 -10.21 -6.10 2.68
N THR A 82 -10.03 -7.14 1.86
CA THR A 82 -9.05 -8.21 2.10
C THR A 82 -7.69 -7.99 1.45
N SER A 83 -7.43 -6.88 0.75
CA SER A 83 -6.06 -6.60 0.30
C SER A 83 -5.13 -6.27 1.48
N MET A 84 -3.83 -6.50 1.33
CA MET A 84 -2.84 -6.13 2.35
C MET A 84 -2.88 -4.61 2.68
N ILE A 85 -3.10 -3.75 1.68
CA ILE A 85 -3.21 -2.29 1.87
C ILE A 85 -4.55 -1.87 2.49
N SER A 86 -5.68 -2.47 2.09
CA SER A 86 -6.98 -2.16 2.69
C SER A 86 -7.03 -2.63 4.14
N THR A 87 -6.49 -3.80 4.42
CA THR A 87 -6.32 -4.35 5.76
C THR A 87 -5.50 -3.38 6.62
N PHE A 88 -4.49 -2.74 6.01
CA PHE A 88 -3.73 -1.67 6.64
C PHE A 88 -4.63 -0.45 6.95
N LYS A 89 -5.37 0.13 5.99
CA LYS A 89 -6.22 1.31 6.28
C LYS A 89 -7.22 1.01 7.41
N GLN A 90 -7.88 -0.13 7.32
CA GLN A 90 -8.87 -0.58 8.28
C GLN A 90 -8.29 -0.84 9.67
N ARG A 91 -7.03 -1.30 9.79
CA ARG A 91 -6.40 -1.52 11.09
C ARG A 91 -6.27 -0.22 11.88
N CYS A 92 -5.78 0.85 11.26
CA CYS A 92 -5.64 2.11 11.98
C CYS A 92 -7.00 2.72 12.34
N GLU A 93 -7.99 2.63 11.45
CA GLU A 93 -9.34 3.12 11.75
C GLU A 93 -9.99 2.42 12.94
N ASN A 94 -9.67 1.13 13.16
CA ASN A 94 -10.22 0.33 14.25
C ASN A 94 -9.29 0.21 15.47
N ASP A 95 -8.09 0.79 15.42
CA ASP A 95 -7.12 0.73 16.51
C ASP A 95 -7.11 2.07 17.25
N SER A 96 -7.62 2.08 18.48
CA SER A 96 -7.67 3.28 19.34
C SER A 96 -6.28 3.86 19.65
N THR A 97 -5.21 3.08 19.48
CA THR A 97 -3.84 3.55 19.65
C THR A 97 -3.31 4.25 18.40
N CYS A 98 -3.95 4.09 17.24
CA CYS A 98 -3.56 4.77 16.02
C CYS A 98 -4.02 6.24 16.03
N GLN A 99 -3.06 7.16 15.92
CA GLN A 99 -3.32 8.60 15.85
C GLN A 99 -3.43 9.08 14.41
N ALA A 100 -2.61 8.53 13.51
CA ALA A 100 -2.57 8.92 12.11
C ALA A 100 -2.03 7.78 11.24
N ALA A 101 -2.54 7.70 10.01
CA ALA A 101 -2.02 6.85 8.96
C ALA A 101 -1.72 7.69 7.71
N GLN A 102 -0.60 7.41 7.06
CA GLN A 102 -0.28 7.97 5.76
C GLN A 102 0.17 6.86 4.82
N ILE A 103 -0.28 6.92 3.58
CA ILE A 103 0.09 5.97 2.52
C ILE A 103 0.65 6.78 1.36
N SER A 104 1.82 6.39 0.87
CA SER A 104 2.42 6.99 -0.31
C SER A 104 1.75 6.46 -1.59
N SER A 105 2.00 7.15 -2.70
CA SER A 105 1.77 6.58 -4.02
C SER A 105 2.72 5.40 -4.28
N CYS A 106 2.37 4.58 -5.28
CA CYS A 106 3.25 3.54 -5.82
C CYS A 106 4.47 4.17 -6.50
N SER A 107 5.65 3.62 -6.23
CA SER A 107 6.95 4.08 -6.70
C SER A 107 7.77 2.93 -7.25
N SER A 108 8.66 3.15 -8.22
CA SER A 108 9.67 2.16 -8.64
C SER A 108 10.90 2.16 -7.73
N PHE A 109 10.97 3.09 -6.79
CA PHE A 109 12.07 3.28 -5.86
C PHE A 109 11.68 2.93 -4.43
N ALA A 110 12.58 2.21 -3.77
CA ALA A 110 12.65 2.04 -2.32
C ALA A 110 14.14 2.02 -1.90
N ASP A 111 14.43 2.49 -0.69
CA ASP A 111 15.80 2.44 -0.16
C ASP A 111 16.29 0.98 -0.08
N GLN A 112 17.58 0.76 -0.32
CA GLN A 112 18.17 -0.57 -0.36
C GLN A 112 17.90 -1.39 0.91
N LYS A 113 17.99 -0.76 2.08
CA LYS A 113 17.69 -1.42 3.37
C LYS A 113 16.30 -2.09 3.42
N TYR A 114 15.28 -1.47 2.82
CA TYR A 114 13.93 -2.05 2.82
C TYR A 114 13.82 -3.19 1.83
N LYS A 115 14.54 -3.10 0.70
CA LYS A 115 14.66 -4.22 -0.24
C LYS A 115 15.36 -5.40 0.41
N ASP A 116 16.40 -5.16 1.20
CA ASP A 116 17.11 -6.22 1.93
C ASP A 116 16.19 -6.89 2.96
N MET A 117 15.39 -6.11 3.70
CA MET A 117 14.39 -6.64 4.64
C MET A 117 13.28 -7.45 3.92
N LEU A 118 12.76 -6.96 2.80
CA LEU A 118 11.76 -7.65 1.97
C LEU A 118 12.29 -8.97 1.40
N ASN A 119 13.59 -9.05 1.14
CA ASN A 119 14.26 -10.28 0.70
C ASN A 119 14.79 -11.14 1.86
N LYS A 120 14.49 -10.78 3.11
CA LYS A 120 14.99 -11.44 4.33
C LYS A 120 16.53 -11.53 4.42
N ASN A 121 17.23 -10.59 3.79
CA ASN A 121 18.69 -10.46 3.78
C ASN A 121 19.18 -9.39 4.77
N TYR A 122 18.29 -8.84 5.62
CA TYR A 122 18.63 -7.82 6.60
C TYR A 122 18.78 -8.45 7.99
N HIS A 123 19.92 -8.22 8.63
CA HIS A 123 20.28 -8.84 9.92
C HIS A 123 20.01 -7.88 11.08
N ASP A 124 18.74 -7.60 11.36
CA ASP A 124 18.27 -6.80 12.50
C ASP A 124 16.90 -7.33 12.94
N ASN A 125 16.62 -7.30 14.24
CA ASN A 125 15.39 -7.83 14.84
C ASN A 125 14.24 -6.79 14.94
N ARG A 126 14.47 -5.58 14.43
CA ARG A 126 13.54 -4.45 14.56
C ARG A 126 12.59 -4.31 13.38
N TYR A 127 12.22 -5.44 12.78
CA TYR A 127 11.18 -5.45 11.75
C TYR A 127 10.35 -6.73 11.77
N ILE A 128 9.14 -6.59 11.25
CA ILE A 128 8.26 -7.71 10.93
C ILE A 128 8.27 -7.89 9.43
N TYR A 129 8.41 -9.11 8.97
CA TYR A 129 8.11 -9.52 7.61
C TYR A 129 6.67 -10.00 7.49
N LEU A 130 6.00 -9.56 6.43
CA LEU A 130 4.62 -9.88 6.07
C LEU A 130 4.62 -10.57 4.70
N SER A 131 3.83 -11.62 4.55
CA SER A 131 3.54 -12.20 3.23
C SER A 131 2.07 -12.55 3.11
N ASP A 132 1.48 -12.29 1.94
CA ASP A 132 0.12 -12.70 1.65
C ASP A 132 0.09 -14.18 1.20
N ALA A 133 -0.62 -15.04 1.92
CA ALA A 133 -0.74 -16.45 1.58
C ALA A 133 -1.53 -16.71 0.28
N LYS A 134 -2.34 -15.74 -0.17
CA LYS A 134 -3.20 -15.85 -1.35
C LYS A 134 -2.57 -15.22 -2.60
N VAL A 135 -1.65 -14.27 -2.42
CA VAL A 135 -0.98 -13.57 -3.53
C VAL A 135 0.52 -13.84 -3.46
N PRO A 136 1.03 -14.81 -4.22
CA PRO A 136 2.47 -15.06 -4.27
C PRO A 136 3.20 -13.80 -4.79
N ASN A 137 4.38 -13.53 -4.23
CA ASN A 137 5.22 -12.36 -4.54
C ASN A 137 4.64 -11.00 -4.10
N GLN A 138 3.75 -11.01 -3.11
CA GLN A 138 3.32 -9.81 -2.41
C GLN A 138 3.81 -9.88 -0.96
N HIS A 139 4.77 -9.01 -0.63
CA HIS A 139 5.37 -8.97 0.69
C HIS A 139 5.35 -7.56 1.27
N GLY A 140 5.52 -7.51 2.58
CA GLY A 140 5.59 -6.27 3.33
C GLY A 140 6.61 -6.38 4.43
N VAL A 141 7.12 -5.25 4.86
CA VAL A 141 7.87 -5.13 6.09
C VAL A 141 7.29 -4.02 6.94
N ILE A 142 7.18 -4.25 8.25
CA ILE A 142 6.89 -3.23 9.25
C ILE A 142 8.18 -2.98 10.01
N VAL A 143 8.68 -1.74 9.97
CA VAL A 143 9.95 -1.37 10.60
C VAL A 143 9.71 -0.51 11.82
N PHE A 144 10.40 -0.86 12.90
CA PHE A 144 10.34 -0.23 14.20
C PHE A 144 11.55 0.68 14.41
N TRP A 145 11.40 1.97 14.14
CA TRP A 145 12.48 2.92 14.42
C TRP A 145 12.39 3.45 15.85
N GLY A 146 13.50 3.35 16.58
CA GLY A 146 13.61 3.89 17.94
C GLY A 146 13.05 2.99 19.05
N LEU A 147 12.69 1.74 18.72
CA LEU A 147 12.38 0.73 19.73
C LEU A 147 13.66 0.02 20.19
N ASN A 148 13.73 -0.28 21.48
CA ASN A 148 14.68 -1.27 21.99
C ASN A 148 14.19 -2.71 21.74
N ASP A 149 15.03 -3.71 22.01
CA ASP A 149 14.72 -5.12 21.73
C ASP A 149 13.42 -5.60 22.42
N GLN A 150 13.22 -5.25 23.69
CA GLN A 150 12.04 -5.62 24.44
C GLN A 150 10.77 -4.99 23.85
N GLU A 151 10.84 -3.73 23.45
CA GLU A 151 9.74 -3.00 22.82
C GLU A 151 9.41 -3.57 21.43
N SER A 152 10.41 -3.97 20.66
CA SER A 152 10.24 -4.63 19.36
C SER A 152 9.54 -5.98 19.51
N ILE A 153 9.89 -6.78 20.52
CA ILE A 153 9.20 -8.05 20.83
C ILE A 153 7.74 -7.79 21.20
N MET A 154 7.48 -6.83 22.09
CA MET A 154 6.11 -6.47 22.48
C MET A 154 5.28 -5.96 21.29
N MET A 155 5.89 -5.18 20.40
CA MET A 155 5.23 -4.70 19.18
C MET A 155 4.94 -5.84 18.21
N CYS A 156 5.86 -6.79 18.05
CA CYS A 156 5.63 -8.02 17.30
C CYS A 156 4.40 -8.78 17.81
N ASP A 157 4.33 -9.01 19.11
CA ASP A 157 3.21 -9.73 19.73
C ASP A 157 1.89 -8.96 19.57
N TYR A 158 1.93 -7.62 19.71
CA TYR A 158 0.79 -6.75 19.47
C TYR A 158 0.24 -6.90 18.05
N VAL A 159 1.11 -6.80 17.04
CA VAL A 159 0.72 -6.92 15.62
C VAL A 159 0.19 -8.33 15.33
N LYS A 160 0.85 -9.39 15.83
CA LYS A 160 0.38 -10.78 15.67
C LYS A 160 -1.00 -11.00 16.26
N LYS A 161 -1.28 -10.48 17.46
CA LYS A 161 -2.58 -10.61 18.13
C LYS A 161 -3.69 -9.94 17.32
N ASN A 162 -3.44 -8.73 16.82
CA ASN A 162 -4.41 -7.95 16.04
C ASN A 162 -4.60 -8.45 14.60
N ASN A 163 -3.66 -9.24 14.06
CA ASN A 163 -3.75 -9.82 12.72
C ASN A 163 -4.69 -11.03 12.63
N ARG A 164 -4.96 -11.73 13.75
CA ARG A 164 -5.76 -12.97 13.76
C ARG A 164 -7.21 -12.81 13.29
N SER A 165 -7.72 -11.58 13.22
CA SER A 165 -9.10 -11.26 12.84
C SER A 165 -9.25 -10.68 11.43
N ILE A 166 -8.17 -10.33 10.72
CA ILE A 166 -8.23 -9.57 9.46
C ILE A 166 -7.26 -10.16 8.43
N ASN A 167 -7.76 -11.13 7.64
CA ASN A 167 -7.10 -11.85 6.52
C ASN A 167 -5.85 -12.68 6.94
N PRO A 168 -5.55 -13.85 6.32
CA PRO A 168 -4.40 -14.66 6.71
C PRO A 168 -3.12 -14.09 6.06
N ILE A 169 -2.67 -12.94 6.56
CA ILE A 169 -1.30 -12.45 6.31
C ILE A 169 -0.38 -13.24 7.24
N ASN A 170 0.65 -13.88 6.70
CA ASN A 170 1.67 -14.51 7.52
C ASN A 170 2.57 -13.43 8.10
N ILE A 171 2.84 -13.53 9.41
CA ILE A 171 3.65 -12.57 10.17
C ILE A 171 4.86 -13.29 10.74
N GLU A 172 6.04 -12.89 10.28
CA GLU A 172 7.32 -13.33 10.80
C GLU A 172 8.02 -12.16 11.50
N CYS A 173 8.35 -12.33 12.77
CA CYS A 173 9.20 -11.37 13.48
C CYS A 173 10.60 -11.92 13.40
N LEU A 174 11.45 -11.21 12.67
CA LEU A 174 12.84 -11.56 12.42
C LEU A 174 13.73 -10.80 13.39
#